data_AF-X0XFU1-F1
#
_entry.id   AF-X0XFU1-F1
#
_cell.length_a   1.000
_cell.length_b   1.000
_cell.length_c   1.000
_cell.angle_alpha   90.00
_cell.angle_beta   90.00
_cell.angle_gamma   90.00
#
_symmetry.space_group_name_H-M   'P 1'
#
loop_
_entity.id
_entity.type
_entity.pdbx_description
1 polymer ?
#
loop_
_entity_poly.entity_id
_entity_poly.type
_entity_poly.pdbx_seq_one_letter_code
_entity_poly.pdbx_strand_id
1 'polypeptide(L)'
;MIVSFTVGIQNKIKESRYIGQDIELRNTITVMGTGKVYAKPDLALTSFSVVTEKKTVAEAVEENTGKMNAIISLMKEEGVEEKDLKTTTFNIYPRYEYHREAEIGIWPSPEGKRVLVGYEVRQTLEVKIRNIEKIGVVIL
;
A
#
# COMPACT_ATOMS: atom_id res chain seq x y z
N MET A 1 8.08 13.32 -86.82
CA MET A 1 8.64 12.82 -85.55
C MET A 1 8.60 13.85 -84.40
N ILE A 2 8.03 15.05 -84.58
CA ILE A 2 8.00 16.11 -83.55
C ILE A 2 6.70 16.06 -82.71
N VAL A 3 5.58 15.60 -83.29
CA VAL A 3 4.26 15.59 -82.64
C VAL A 3 4.18 14.62 -81.45
N SER A 4 4.80 13.44 -81.55
CA SER A 4 4.78 12.43 -80.48
C SER A 4 5.55 12.86 -79.22
N PHE A 5 6.56 13.71 -79.38
CA PHE A 5 7.39 14.19 -78.26
C PHE A 5 6.63 15.24 -77.43
N THR A 6 5.88 16.12 -78.08
CA THR A 6 5.05 17.14 -77.41
C THR A 6 3.87 16.52 -76.66
N VAL A 7 3.23 15.49 -77.23
CA VAL A 7 2.15 14.74 -76.57
C VAL A 7 2.68 13.97 -75.36
N GLY A 8 3.86 13.38 -75.47
CA GLY A 8 4.53 12.69 -74.35
C GLY A 8 4.82 13.63 -73.17
N ILE A 9 5.26 14.87 -73.44
CA ILE A 9 5.50 15.88 -72.40
C ILE A 9 4.18 16.36 -71.77
N GLN A 10 3.14 16.59 -72.58
CA GLN A 10 1.83 17.01 -72.04
C GLN A 10 1.15 15.93 -71.20
N ASN A 11 1.26 14.65 -71.55
CA ASN A 11 0.73 13.56 -70.74
C ASN A 11 1.51 13.40 -69.42
N LYS A 12 2.84 13.51 -69.46
CA LYS A 12 3.68 13.42 -68.26
C LYS A 12 3.45 14.57 -67.28
N ILE A 13 3.10 15.76 -67.79
CA ILE A 13 2.68 16.92 -66.98
C ILE A 13 1.27 16.72 -66.38
N LYS A 14 0.33 16.09 -67.11
CA LYS A 14 -0.99 15.73 -66.57
C LYS A 14 -0.92 14.65 -65.48
N GLU A 15 -0.01 13.70 -65.60
CA GLU A 15 0.23 12.67 -64.57
C GLU A 15 0.90 13.25 -63.32
N SER A 16 1.79 14.24 -63.47
CA SER A 16 2.44 14.92 -62.32
C SER A 16 1.46 15.59 -61.35
N ARG A 17 0.23 15.86 -61.79
CA ARG A 17 -0.85 16.44 -60.97
C ARG A 17 -1.50 15.44 -60.00
N TYR A 18 -1.19 14.14 -60.14
CA TYR A 18 -1.72 13.07 -59.28
C TYR A 18 -0.64 12.36 -58.44
N ILE A 19 0.65 12.67 -58.66
CA ILE A 19 1.75 12.08 -57.90
C ILE A 19 1.90 12.87 -56.60
N GLY A 20 1.42 12.29 -55.51
CA GLY A 20 1.45 12.88 -54.17
C GLY A 20 0.09 13.21 -53.56
N GLN A 21 -1.02 12.87 -54.22
CA GLN A 21 -2.35 12.98 -53.63
C GLN A 21 -2.66 11.76 -52.77
N ASP A 22 -2.11 11.73 -51.56
CA ASP A 22 -2.77 11.00 -50.48
C ASP A 22 -3.95 11.87 -50.02
N ILE A 23 -5.14 11.57 -50.54
CA ILE A 23 -6.39 12.11 -49.99
C ILE A 23 -7.22 10.96 -49.46
N GLU A 24 -6.76 10.35 -48.37
CA GLU A 24 -7.71 9.83 -47.39
C GLU A 24 -8.49 11.01 -46.82
N LEU A 25 -9.61 11.39 -47.47
CA LEU A 25 -10.63 12.26 -46.89
C LEU A 25 -11.37 11.49 -45.79
N ARG A 26 -10.68 11.22 -44.68
CA ARG A 26 -11.32 10.70 -43.47
C ARG A 26 -11.95 11.86 -42.71
N ASN A 27 -13.27 11.96 -42.79
CA ASN A 27 -14.06 12.87 -41.96
C ASN A 27 -14.07 12.33 -40.52
N THR A 28 -13.02 12.61 -39.75
CA THR A 28 -12.88 12.15 -38.36
C THR A 28 -13.02 13.31 -37.40
N ILE A 29 -14.00 13.22 -36.50
CA ILE A 29 -14.10 14.10 -35.34
C ILE A 29 -13.53 13.33 -34.17
N THR A 30 -12.38 13.78 -33.66
CA THR A 30 -11.79 13.23 -32.44
C THR A 30 -12.22 14.10 -31.27
N VAL A 31 -12.92 13.51 -30.31
CA VAL A 31 -13.34 14.18 -29.08
C VAL A 31 -12.58 13.57 -27.91
N MET A 32 -12.01 14.42 -27.07
CA MET A 32 -11.36 14.01 -25.84
C MET A 32 -12.13 14.64 -24.68
N GLY A 33 -12.74 13.79 -23.84
CA GLY A 33 -13.49 14.22 -22.66
C GLY A 33 -12.78 13.80 -21.39
N THR A 34 -12.68 14.70 -20.42
CA THR A 34 -12.20 14.38 -19.06
C THR A 34 -13.36 14.54 -18.08
N GLY A 35 -13.77 13.44 -17.46
CA GLY A 35 -14.72 13.45 -16.36
C GLY A 35 -13.98 13.48 -15.02
N LYS A 36 -14.42 14.34 -14.10
CA LYS A 36 -13.99 14.33 -12.69
C LYS A 36 -15.23 14.15 -11.82
N VAL A 37 -15.13 13.26 -10.84
CA VAL A 37 -16.19 13.02 -9.84
C VAL A 37 -15.58 13.26 -8.46
N TYR A 38 -16.29 14.03 -7.65
CA TYR A 38 -15.98 14.22 -6.23
C TYR A 38 -17.03 13.48 -5.42
N ALA A 39 -16.60 12.60 -4.53
CA ALA A 39 -17.46 11.86 -3.62
C ALA A 39 -16.96 12.05 -2.18
N LYS A 40 -17.89 12.12 -1.23
CA LYS A 40 -17.54 12.10 0.19
C LYS A 40 -17.09 10.67 0.54
N PRO A 41 -16.00 10.50 1.31
CA PRO A 41 -15.66 9.21 1.89
C PRO A 41 -16.81 8.71 2.79
N ASP A 42 -17.07 7.42 2.76
CA ASP A 42 -18.13 6.73 3.53
C ASP A 42 -17.59 5.65 4.46
N LEU A 43 -16.27 5.41 4.42
CA LEU A 43 -15.58 4.41 5.23
C LEU A 43 -14.21 4.91 5.67
N ALA A 44 -13.87 4.66 6.93
CA ALA A 44 -12.51 4.75 7.42
C ALA A 44 -12.00 3.38 7.85
N LEU A 45 -10.73 3.10 7.54
CA LEU A 45 -10.02 1.91 7.96
C LEU A 45 -8.86 2.35 8.85
N THR A 46 -8.80 1.82 10.06
CA THR A 46 -7.71 2.07 11.00
C THR A 46 -7.17 0.75 11.53
N SER A 47 -5.95 0.77 12.07
CA SER A 47 -5.33 -0.39 12.67
C SER A 47 -4.74 -0.06 14.04
N PHE A 48 -5.01 -0.92 15.01
CA PHE A 48 -4.46 -0.86 16.35
C PHE A 48 -3.53 -2.04 16.57
N SER A 49 -2.31 -1.78 17.03
CA SER A 49 -1.35 -2.82 17.36
C SER A 49 -1.01 -2.81 18.84
N VAL A 50 -1.12 -3.97 19.48
CA VAL A 50 -0.65 -4.18 20.85
C VAL A 50 0.65 -4.98 20.77
N VAL A 51 1.70 -4.44 21.37
CA VAL A 51 3.00 -5.10 21.53
C VAL A 51 3.23 -5.34 23.01
N THR A 52 3.52 -6.59 23.39
CA THR A 52 3.77 -6.99 24.77
C THR A 52 5.07 -7.79 24.84
N GLU A 53 5.93 -7.49 25.82
CA GLU A 53 7.18 -8.21 26.05
C GLU A 53 7.17 -8.87 27.44
N LYS A 54 7.43 -10.18 27.50
CA LYS A 54 7.57 -10.95 28.75
C LYS A 54 8.68 -11.99 28.66
N LYS A 55 9.09 -12.53 29.81
CA LYS A 55 10.09 -13.59 29.90
C LYS A 55 9.62 -14.89 29.24
N THR A 56 8.32 -15.20 29.33
CA THR A 56 7.74 -16.39 28.73
C THR A 56 6.74 -16.04 27.64
N VAL A 57 6.59 -16.93 26.66
CA VAL A 57 5.59 -16.79 25.59
C VAL A 57 4.18 -16.76 26.17
N ALA A 58 3.88 -17.64 27.13
CA ALA A 58 2.53 -17.76 27.70
C ALA A 58 2.07 -16.44 28.36
N GLU A 59 2.91 -15.85 29.21
CA GLU A 59 2.61 -14.57 29.86
C GLU A 59 2.48 -13.43 28.83
N ALA A 60 3.34 -13.41 27.81
CA ALA A 60 3.28 -12.39 26.77
C ALA A 60 1.96 -12.47 25.98
N VAL A 61 1.53 -13.68 25.62
CA VAL A 61 0.28 -13.92 24.87
C VAL A 61 -0.94 -13.60 25.73
N GLU A 62 -0.96 -14.03 26.98
CA GLU A 62 -2.08 -13.78 27.89
C GLU A 62 -2.29 -12.29 28.12
N GLU A 63 -1.23 -11.54 28.44
CA GLU A 63 -1.34 -10.10 28.64
C GLU A 63 -1.68 -9.36 27.33
N ASN A 64 -1.10 -9.76 26.19
CA ASN A 64 -1.41 -9.16 24.90
C ASN A 64 -2.87 -9.37 24.50
N THR A 65 -3.37 -10.60 24.66
CA THR A 65 -4.76 -10.97 24.38
C THR A 65 -5.72 -10.23 25.31
N GLY A 66 -5.39 -10.14 26.61
CA GLY A 66 -6.18 -9.37 27.57
C GLY A 66 -6.32 -7.89 27.18
N LYS A 67 -5.21 -7.25 26.81
CA LYS A 67 -5.22 -5.85 26.32
C LYS A 67 -6.02 -5.72 25.01
N MET A 68 -5.85 -6.63 24.07
CA MET A 68 -6.57 -6.58 22.80
C MET A 68 -8.08 -6.78 22.98
N ASN A 69 -8.49 -7.66 23.89
CA ASN A 69 -9.90 -7.85 24.23
C ASN A 69 -10.52 -6.59 24.83
N ALA A 70 -9.77 -5.86 25.66
CA ALA A 70 -10.24 -4.57 26.19
C ALA A 70 -10.46 -3.54 25.07
N ILE A 71 -9.55 -3.47 24.09
CA ILE A 71 -9.70 -2.61 22.91
C ILE A 71 -10.94 -3.02 22.10
N ILE A 72 -11.11 -4.32 21.83
CA ILE A 72 -12.28 -4.83 21.11
C ILE A 72 -13.58 -4.46 21.81
N SER A 73 -13.64 -4.59 23.15
CA SER A 73 -14.82 -4.19 23.93
C SER A 73 -15.12 -2.70 23.82
N LEU A 74 -14.10 -1.84 23.95
CA LEU A 74 -14.28 -0.39 23.81
C LEU A 74 -14.76 -0.01 22.41
N MET A 75 -14.23 -0.66 21.36
CA MET A 75 -14.70 -0.44 19.99
C MET A 75 -16.16 -0.87 19.79
N LYS A 76 -16.58 -1.97 20.43
CA LYS A 76 -17.98 -2.41 20.42
C LYS A 76 -18.89 -1.42 21.15
N GLU A 77 -18.45 -0.87 22.27
CA GLU A 77 -19.19 0.17 23.02
C GLU A 77 -19.37 1.47 22.21
N GLU A 78 -18.36 1.86 21.43
CA GLU A 78 -18.43 3.01 20.53
C GLU A 78 -19.31 2.76 19.27
N GLY A 79 -19.83 1.54 19.13
CA GLY A 79 -20.77 1.16 18.08
C GLY A 79 -20.13 0.59 16.83
N VAL A 80 -18.88 0.12 16.91
CA VAL A 80 -18.28 -0.70 15.84
C VAL A 80 -18.83 -2.12 15.91
N GLU A 81 -19.39 -2.59 14.80
CA GLU A 81 -19.90 -3.96 14.73
C GLU A 81 -18.77 -4.99 14.75
N GLU A 82 -19.04 -6.17 15.30
CA GLU A 82 -18.04 -7.26 15.36
C GLU A 82 -17.51 -7.69 13.99
N LYS A 83 -18.36 -7.66 12.95
CA LYS A 83 -17.97 -7.94 11.56
C LYS A 83 -16.94 -6.95 10.99
N ASP A 84 -16.84 -5.79 11.61
CA ASP A 84 -15.97 -4.68 11.22
C ASP A 84 -14.68 -4.65 12.06
N LEU A 85 -14.48 -5.63 12.95
CA LEU A 85 -13.27 -5.84 13.75
C LEU A 85 -12.57 -7.11 13.26
N LYS A 86 -11.33 -6.99 12.79
CA LYS A 86 -10.58 -8.12 12.25
C LYS A 86 -9.15 -8.13 12.76
N THR A 87 -8.73 -9.21 13.42
CA THR A 87 -7.31 -9.40 13.70
C THR A 87 -6.60 -9.74 12.38
N THR A 88 -5.65 -8.90 11.98
CA THR A 88 -4.89 -9.04 10.72
C THR A 88 -3.50 -9.60 10.92
N THR A 89 -2.95 -9.49 12.13
CA THR A 89 -1.60 -9.98 12.42
C THR A 89 -1.52 -10.50 13.84
N PHE A 90 -0.85 -11.64 14.02
CA PHE A 90 -0.48 -12.18 15.32
C PHE A 90 0.88 -12.86 15.20
N ASN A 91 1.92 -12.23 15.72
CA ASN A 91 3.30 -12.69 15.60
C ASN A 91 3.98 -12.75 16.96
N ILE A 92 4.90 -13.70 17.12
CA ILE A 92 5.71 -13.86 18.33
C ILE A 92 7.18 -13.88 17.92
N TYR A 93 8.00 -13.04 18.56
CA TYR A 93 9.41 -12.89 18.27
C TYR A 93 10.24 -13.14 19.53
N PRO A 94 11.26 -14.01 19.49
CA PRO A 94 12.22 -14.13 20.58
C PRO A 94 13.10 -12.86 20.65
N ARG A 95 13.31 -12.35 21.86
CA ARG A 95 14.11 -11.16 22.15
C ARG A 95 15.45 -11.59 22.74
N TYR A 96 16.53 -11.20 22.06
CA TYR A 96 17.88 -11.48 22.49
C TYR A 96 18.61 -10.18 22.82
N GLU A 97 19.33 -10.17 23.93
CA GLU A 97 20.31 -9.13 24.24
C GLU A 97 21.71 -9.63 23.95
N TYR A 98 22.59 -8.71 23.58
CA TYR A 98 24.00 -8.98 23.39
C TYR A 98 24.76 -8.47 24.60
N HIS A 99 25.27 -9.39 25.43
CA HIS A 99 26.07 -9.05 26.59
C HIS A 99 27.54 -9.14 26.20
N ARG A 100 28.23 -7.99 26.17
CA ARG A 100 29.68 -7.91 26.03
C ARG A 100 30.28 -7.69 27.41
N GLU A 101 31.02 -8.67 27.89
CA GLU A 101 31.82 -8.52 29.11
C GLU A 101 33.02 -7.65 28.76
N ALA A 102 32.95 -6.37 29.11
CA ALA A 102 34.03 -5.42 28.88
C ALA A 102 35.09 -5.60 29.97
N GLU A 103 35.93 -6.63 29.84
CA GLU A 103 37.16 -6.70 30.63
C GLU A 103 38.15 -5.65 30.11
N ILE A 104 38.23 -4.53 30.83
CA ILE A 104 39.13 -3.42 30.53
C ILE A 104 40.57 -3.93 30.67
N GLY A 105 41.32 -3.95 29.56
CA GLY A 105 42.77 -4.20 29.55
C GLY A 105 43.23 -5.55 29.01
N ILE A 106 42.34 -6.41 28.53
CA ILE A 106 42.71 -7.71 27.92
C ILE A 106 42.41 -7.67 26.41
N TRP A 107 43.42 -7.95 25.60
CA TRP A 107 43.31 -8.07 24.15
C TRP A 107 43.63 -9.51 23.71
N PRO A 108 42.78 -10.16 22.89
CA PRO A 108 41.52 -9.66 22.34
C PRO A 108 40.38 -9.64 23.38
N SER A 109 39.44 -8.71 23.21
CA SER A 109 38.22 -8.65 24.04
C SER A 109 37.45 -9.97 23.92
N PRO A 110 36.85 -10.49 25.02
CA PRO A 110 35.99 -11.67 24.96
C PRO A 110 34.85 -11.49 23.94
N GLU A 111 34.51 -12.56 23.23
CA GLU A 111 33.35 -12.57 22.34
C GLU A 111 32.07 -12.40 23.17
N GLY A 112 31.23 -11.43 22.82
CA GLY A 112 29.97 -11.20 23.51
C GLY A 112 28.97 -12.33 23.26
N LYS A 113 28.10 -12.59 24.24
CA LYS A 113 27.11 -13.67 24.23
C LYS A 113 25.73 -13.12 23.89
N ARG A 114 24.99 -13.84 23.03
CA ARG A 114 23.56 -13.58 22.78
C ARG A 114 22.74 -14.33 23.82
N VAL A 115 22.05 -13.59 24.68
CA VAL A 115 21.21 -14.15 25.75
C VAL A 115 19.74 -13.92 25.40
N LEU A 116 18.93 -14.97 25.42
CA LEU A 116 17.47 -14.83 25.28
C LEU A 116 16.92 -14.17 26.54
N VAL A 117 16.32 -13.00 26.40
CA VAL A 117 15.79 -12.21 27.53
C VAL A 117 14.26 -12.25 27.63
N GLY A 118 13.59 -12.66 26.55
CA GLY A 118 12.14 -12.83 26.55
C GLY A 118 11.55 -13.02 25.17
N TYR A 119 10.26 -12.70 25.05
CA TYR A 119 9.46 -12.81 23.86
C TYR A 119 8.59 -11.57 23.70
N GLU A 120 8.56 -11.04 22.48
CA GLU A 120 7.66 -9.98 22.04
C GLU A 120 6.48 -10.60 21.30
N VAL A 121 5.26 -10.34 21.76
CA VAL A 121 4.03 -10.70 21.06
C VAL A 121 3.44 -9.43 20.45
N ARG A 122 3.13 -9.48 19.16
CA ARG A 122 2.51 -8.40 18.40
C ARG A 122 1.20 -8.88 17.82
N GLN A 123 0.11 -8.21 18.18
CA GLN A 123 -1.21 -8.42 17.60
C GLN A 123 -1.72 -7.13 16.99
N THR A 124 -2.28 -7.20 15.78
CA THR A 124 -2.88 -6.05 15.07
C THR A 124 -4.34 -6.32 14.78
N LEU A 125 -5.19 -5.35 15.14
CA LEU A 125 -6.62 -5.31 14.87
C LEU A 125 -6.90 -4.23 13.83
N GLU A 126 -7.49 -4.61 12.71
CA GLU A 126 -8.09 -3.70 11.74
C GLU A 126 -9.53 -3.41 12.14
N VAL A 127 -9.88 -2.13 12.11
CA VAL A 127 -11.18 -1.59 12.52
C VAL A 127 -11.76 -0.81 11.36
N LYS A 128 -12.96 -1.23 10.93
CA LYS A 128 -13.71 -0.59 9.86
C LYS A 128 -14.79 0.32 10.45
N ILE A 129 -14.61 1.62 10.29
CA ILE A 129 -15.49 2.65 10.84
C ILE A 129 -16.40 3.15 9.71
N ARG A 130 -17.68 2.82 9.80
CA ARG A 130 -18.71 3.26 8.85
C ARG A 130 -19.26 4.65 9.17
N ASN A 131 -19.28 5.00 10.45
CA ASN A 131 -19.69 6.34 10.89
C ASN A 131 -18.45 7.23 11.06
N ILE A 132 -18.12 7.99 10.02
CA ILE A 132 -16.94 8.88 10.00
C ILE A 132 -17.04 9.99 11.04
N GLU A 133 -18.23 10.40 11.47
CA GLU A 133 -18.37 11.41 12.54
C GLU A 133 -17.81 10.92 13.88
N LYS A 134 -17.81 9.60 14.09
CA LYS A 134 -17.23 8.94 15.28
C LYS A 134 -15.74 8.66 15.17
N ILE A 135 -15.10 8.94 14.03
CA ILE A 135 -13.69 8.61 13.82
C ILE A 135 -12.78 9.30 14.85
N GLY A 136 -13.13 10.51 15.27
CA GLY A 136 -12.39 11.26 16.28
C GLY A 136 -12.39 10.54 17.62
N VAL A 137 -13.53 10.03 18.07
CA VAL A 137 -13.68 9.31 19.35
C VAL A 137 -12.95 7.95 19.31
N VAL A 138 -12.86 7.33 18.12
CA VAL A 138 -12.20 6.03 17.96
C VAL A 138 -10.67 6.15 17.90
N ILE A 139 -10.13 7.28 17.42
CA ILE A 139 -8.68 7.47 17.22
C ILE A 139 -8.02 8.33 18.33
N LEU A 140 -8.76 9.26 18.95
CA LEU A 140 -8.27 10.19 19.99
C LEU A 140 -8.59 9.69 21.40
#